data_AF-X0TG38-F1
#
_entry.id   AF-X0TG38-F1
#
_cell.length_a   1.000
_cell.length_b   1.000
_cell.length_c   1.000
_cell.angle_alpha   90.00
_cell.angle_beta   90.00
_cell.angle_gamma   90.00
#
_symmetry.space_group_name_H-M   'P 1'
#
loop_
_entity.id
_entity.type
_entity.pdbx_description
1 polymer ?
#
loop_
_entity_poly.entity_id
_entity_poly.type
_entity_poly.pdbx_seq_one_letter_code
_entity_poly.pdbx_strand_id
1 'polypeptide(L)'
;MRIKHIEVKNLFGVFDHSIPLNTDDRITIIYGPNGFGKTCTLSLINELFNPGYGDFFRIPFDEVTVEMENKSVLAVKKQETETGERLFFEYNQPGAKTETFQFRDISEKVKKEP
;
A
#
# COMPACT_ATOMS: atom_id res chain seq x y z
N MET A 1 1.51 16.11 -2.07
CA MET A 1 1.43 15.61 -0.68
C MET A 1 2.75 14.92 -0.35
N ARG A 2 3.18 14.90 0.91
CA ARG A 2 4.45 14.28 1.35
C ARG A 2 4.17 13.11 2.28
N ILE A 3 4.85 12.00 2.01
CA ILE A 3 4.80 10.79 2.84
C ILE A 3 5.70 11.02 4.06
N LYS A 4 5.19 10.67 5.23
CA LYS A 4 5.89 10.71 6.52
C LYS A 4 6.30 9.31 6.96
N HIS A 5 5.43 8.32 6.77
CA HIS A 5 5.65 6.96 7.24
C HIS A 5 4.99 5.95 6.31
N ILE A 6 5.63 4.78 6.19
CA ILE A 6 5.14 3.66 5.41
C ILE A 6 5.16 2.42 6.28
N GLU A 7 4.08 1.66 6.26
CA GLU A 7 3.97 0.36 6.90
C GLU A 7 3.57 -0.70 5.89
N VAL A 8 4.20 -1.88 5.97
CA VAL A 8 3.78 -3.09 5.26
C VAL A 8 3.65 -4.21 6.27
N LYS A 9 2.47 -4.80 6.37
CA LYS A 9 2.16 -5.89 7.30
C LYS A 9 2.18 -7.24 6.60
N ASN A 10 2.74 -8.22 7.31
CA ASN A 10 2.74 -9.63 6.93
C ASN A 10 3.27 -9.89 5.50
N LEU A 11 4.27 -9.12 5.06
CA LEU A 11 4.93 -9.33 3.79
C LEU A 11 5.55 -10.72 3.77
N PHE A 12 5.17 -11.52 2.76
CA PHE A 12 5.53 -12.94 2.64
C PHE A 12 5.14 -13.80 3.84
N GLY A 13 4.15 -13.38 4.63
CA GLY A 13 3.68 -14.13 5.80
C GLY A 13 4.59 -14.02 7.03
N VAL A 14 5.65 -13.21 6.99
CA VAL A 14 6.67 -13.21 8.06
C VAL A 14 7.27 -11.84 8.38
N PHE A 15 7.19 -10.85 7.48
CA PHE A 15 7.84 -9.56 7.67
C PHE A 15 6.84 -8.42 7.87
N ASP A 16 7.04 -7.68 8.95
CA ASP A 16 6.46 -6.35 9.12
C ASP A 16 7.54 -5.30 8.90
N HIS A 17 7.30 -4.38 7.96
CA HIS A 17 8.19 -3.25 7.70
C HIS A 17 7.55 -1.95 8.17
N SER A 18 8.28 -1.17 8.96
CA SER A 18 7.89 0.16 9.42
C SER A 18 9.00 1.13 9.06
N ILE A 19 8.71 2.05 8.14
CA ILE A 19 9.71 2.90 7.47
C ILE A 19 9.32 4.37 7.68
N PRO A 20 9.84 5.02 8.74
CA PRO A 20 9.75 6.47 8.85
C PRO A 20 10.61 7.13 7.78
N LEU A 21 10.05 8.09 7.04
CA LEU A 21 10.81 8.86 6.06
C LEU A 21 11.47 10.06 6.74
N ASN A 22 12.74 10.29 6.41
CA ASN A 22 13.44 11.50 6.81
C ASN A 22 12.90 12.70 6.02
N THR A 23 12.07 13.51 6.68
CA THR A 23 11.43 14.69 6.08
C THR A 23 12.35 15.92 6.10
N ASP A 24 13.38 15.92 6.96
CA ASP A 24 14.34 17.02 7.11
C ASP A 24 15.42 16.97 6.02
N ASP A 25 16.25 15.91 6.01
CA ASP A 25 17.34 15.76 5.02
C ASP A 25 16.87 15.17 3.69
N ARG A 26 15.60 14.72 3.63
CA ARG A 26 14.93 14.20 2.43
C ARG A 26 15.60 12.99 1.78
N ILE A 27 16.45 12.28 2.52
CA ILE A 27 17.10 11.04 2.09
C ILE A 27 16.80 9.96 3.13
N THR A 28 16.20 8.86 2.68
CA THR A 28 15.94 7.67 3.51
C THR A 28 16.60 6.47 2.85
N ILE A 29 17.41 5.73 3.60
CA ILE A 29 18.09 4.52 3.12
C ILE A 29 17.40 3.30 3.72
N ILE A 30 16.81 2.46 2.86
CA ILE A 30 16.25 1.16 3.25
C ILE A 30 17.33 0.10 3.00
N TYR A 31 17.80 -0.55 4.06
CA TYR A 31 18.82 -1.59 3.99
C TYR A 31 18.38 -2.85 4.75
N GLY A 32 19.01 -3.98 4.44
CA GLY A 32 18.69 -5.28 5.03
C GLY A 32 19.15 -6.43 4.13
N PRO A 33 19.14 -7.68 4.60
CA PRO A 33 19.58 -8.82 3.81
C PRO A 33 18.78 -9.02 2.52
N ASN A 34 19.34 -9.77 1.56
CA ASN A 34 18.60 -10.16 0.36
C ASN A 34 17.41 -11.06 0.75
N GLY A 35 16.28 -10.90 0.06
CA GLY A 35 15.05 -11.63 0.36
C GLY A 35 14.16 -11.00 1.43
N PHE A 36 14.59 -9.95 2.15
CA PHE A 36 13.77 -9.26 3.16
C PHE A 36 12.67 -8.35 2.58
N GLY A 37 12.42 -8.41 1.27
CA GLY A 37 11.29 -7.69 0.67
C GLY A 37 11.50 -6.19 0.44
N LYS A 38 12.73 -5.69 0.41
CA LYS A 38 13.04 -4.27 0.09
C LYS A 38 12.43 -3.83 -1.24
N THR A 39 12.69 -4.57 -2.32
CA THR A 39 12.14 -4.27 -3.66
C THR A 39 10.62 -4.41 -3.69
N CYS A 40 10.08 -5.44 -3.03
CA CYS A 40 8.63 -5.65 -2.98
C CYS A 40 7.91 -4.55 -2.19
N THR A 41 8.50 -4.06 -1.11
CA THR A 41 7.99 -2.89 -0.37
C THR A 41 7.92 -1.67 -1.29
N LEU A 42 9.00 -1.39 -2.04
CA LEU A 42 9.01 -0.30 -3.02
C LEU A 42 7.97 -0.49 -4.14
N SER A 43 7.79 -1.71 -4.65
CA SER A 43 6.75 -2.05 -5.63
C SER A 43 5.35 -1.76 -5.09
N LEU A 44 5.03 -2.20 -3.87
CA LEU A 44 3.73 -1.97 -3.24
C LEU A 44 3.45 -0.47 -3.05
N ILE A 45 4.45 0.29 -2.59
CA ILE A 45 4.34 1.75 -2.49
C ILE A 45 4.10 2.37 -3.87
N ASN A 46 4.85 1.94 -4.88
CA ASN A 46 4.71 2.45 -6.25
C ASN A 46 3.31 2.21 -6.81
N GLU A 47 2.69 1.07 -6.50
CA GLU A 47 1.33 0.76 -6.95
C GLU A 47 0.23 1.56 -6.27
N LEU A 48 0.42 2.02 -5.04
CA LEU A 48 -0.55 2.93 -4.41
C LEU A 48 -0.80 4.19 -5.24
N PHE A 49 0.22 4.65 -5.98
CA PHE A 49 0.19 5.90 -6.73
C PHE A 49 0.15 5.70 -8.24
N ASN A 50 0.23 4.47 -8.74
CA ASN A 50 0.27 4.18 -10.18
C ASN A 50 -0.83 3.18 -10.60
N PRO A 51 -1.44 3.37 -11.79
CA PRO A 51 -2.67 2.68 -12.16
C PRO A 51 -2.55 1.18 -12.53
N GLY A 52 -1.44 0.50 -12.21
CA GLY A 52 -1.22 -0.92 -12.56
C GLY A 52 -1.91 -1.94 -11.65
N TYR A 53 -1.80 -1.75 -10.32
CA TYR A 53 -2.35 -2.62 -9.25
C TYR A 53 -2.13 -4.15 -9.38
N GLY A 54 -1.20 -4.60 -10.21
CA GLY A 54 -0.91 -6.02 -10.42
C GLY A 54 0.01 -6.62 -9.36
N ASP A 55 0.94 -5.83 -8.81
CA ASP A 55 1.79 -6.24 -7.71
C ASP A 55 0.99 -6.46 -6.42
N PHE A 56 -0.12 -5.76 -6.19
CA PHE A 56 -1.00 -6.00 -5.05
C PHE A 56 -1.62 -7.40 -5.08
N PHE A 57 -1.95 -7.93 -6.26
CA PHE A 57 -2.41 -9.32 -6.37
C PHE A 57 -1.26 -10.30 -6.32
N ARG A 58 -0.11 -10.00 -6.94
CA ARG A 58 1.03 -10.92 -7.05
C ARG A 58 1.83 -11.06 -5.74
N ILE A 59 2.03 -9.99 -4.99
CA ILE A 59 2.87 -9.97 -3.81
C ILE A 59 2.02 -10.41 -2.60
N PRO A 60 2.47 -11.38 -1.78
CA PRO A 60 1.81 -11.73 -0.53
C PRO A 60 2.07 -10.67 0.55
N PHE A 61 1.03 -10.02 1.03
CA PHE A 61 1.03 -9.08 2.16
C PHE A 61 -0.42 -8.96 2.68
N ASP A 62 -0.59 -8.46 3.90
CA ASP A 62 -1.92 -8.24 4.49
C ASP A 62 -2.36 -6.79 4.32
N GLU A 63 -1.49 -5.84 4.65
CA GLU A 63 -1.79 -4.42 4.61
C GLU A 63 -0.58 -3.57 4.19
N VAL A 64 -0.82 -2.53 3.40
CA VAL A 64 0.12 -1.44 3.15
C VAL A 64 -0.52 -0.14 3.58
N THR A 65 0.18 0.65 4.40
CA THR A 65 -0.31 1.93 4.92
C THR A 65 0.71 3.02 4.65
N VAL A 66 0.25 4.19 4.21
CA VAL A 66 1.07 5.37 3.98
C VAL A 66 0.46 6.54 4.75
N GLU A 67 1.18 7.02 5.77
CA GLU A 67 0.85 8.23 6.51
C GLU A 67 1.51 9.44 5.86
N MET A 68 0.74 10.51 5.66
CA MET A 68 1.20 11.78 5.12
C MET A 68 1.44 12.80 6.24
N GLU A 69 2.24 13.84 5.96
CA GLU A 69 2.52 14.91 6.95
C GLU A 69 1.27 15.62 7.48
N ASN A 70 0.23 15.74 6.65
CA ASN A 70 -1.06 16.33 7.04
C ASN A 70 -1.96 15.35 7.82
N LYS A 71 -1.42 14.21 8.27
CA LYS A 71 -2.11 13.11 8.96
C LYS A 71 -3.17 12.38 8.12
N SER A 72 -3.25 12.61 6.81
CA SER A 72 -4.04 11.73 5.95
C SER A 72 -3.36 10.38 5.81
N VAL A 73 -4.16 9.32 5.71
CA VAL A 73 -3.69 7.95 5.60
C VAL A 73 -4.29 7.31 4.37
N LEU A 74 -3.44 6.68 3.56
CA LEU A 74 -3.86 5.77 2.49
C LEU A 74 -3.52 4.34 2.92
N ALA A 75 -4.49 3.44 2.87
CA ALA A 75 -4.30 2.05 3.23
C ALA A 75 -4.85 1.12 2.15
N VAL A 76 -4.19 -0.02 1.96
CA VAL A 76 -4.65 -1.12 1.12
C VAL A 76 -4.56 -2.40 1.90
N LYS A 77 -5.70 -3.08 2.06
CA LYS A 77 -5.82 -4.37 2.72
C LYS A 77 -6.16 -5.44 1.72
N LYS A 78 -5.43 -6.56 1.80
CA LYS A 78 -5.76 -7.78 1.09
C LYS A 78 -6.62 -8.67 1.99
N GLN A 79 -7.71 -9.19 1.45
CA GLN A 79 -8.56 -10.13 2.14
C GLN A 79 -8.92 -11.30 1.23
N GLU A 80 -8.73 -12.52 1.72
CA GLU A 80 -9.24 -13.72 1.08
C GLU A 80 -10.77 -13.80 1.23
N THR A 81 -11.45 -14.14 0.15
CA THR A 81 -12.90 -14.40 0.13
C THR A 81 -13.14 -15.76 -0.51
N GLU A 82 -14.34 -16.32 -0.33
CA GLU A 82 -14.77 -17.57 -1.00
C GLU A 82 -14.59 -17.53 -2.53
N THR A 83 -14.61 -16.33 -3.10
CA THR A 83 -14.53 -16.08 -4.56
C THR A 83 -13.13 -15.65 -5.03
N GLY A 84 -12.11 -15.68 -4.16
CA GLY A 84 -10.75 -15.21 -4.45
C GLY A 84 -10.33 -13.99 -3.61
N GLU A 85 -9.20 -13.40 -3.96
CA GLU A 85 -8.66 -12.23 -3.23
C GLU A 85 -9.43 -10.94 -3.57
N ARG A 86 -9.57 -10.06 -2.57
CA ARG A 86 -10.04 -8.68 -2.75
C ARG A 86 -9.09 -7.69 -2.14
N LEU A 87 -8.97 -6.56 -2.82
CA LEU A 87 -8.24 -5.40 -2.32
C LEU A 87 -9.23 -4.35 -1.85
N PHE A 88 -9.04 -3.88 -0.63
CA PHE A 88 -9.80 -2.81 0.00
C PHE A 88 -8.88 -1.62 0.19
N PHE A 89 -9.25 -0.51 -0.41
CA PHE A 89 -8.53 0.73 -0.31
C PHE A 89 -9.31 1.70 0.55
N GLU A 90 -8.60 2.36 1.43
CA GLU A 90 -9.14 3.35 2.35
C GLU A 90 -8.27 4.61 2.27
N TYR A 91 -8.91 5.75 2.04
CA TYR A 91 -8.30 7.06 2.20
C TYR A 91 -9.01 7.82 3.32
N ASN A 92 -8.26 8.11 4.37
CA ASN A 92 -8.72 8.85 5.53
C ASN A 92 -8.02 10.20 5.56
N GLN A 93 -8.79 11.28 5.63
CA GLN A 93 -8.28 12.62 5.82
C GLN A 93 -8.93 13.24 7.07
N PRO A 94 -8.15 13.88 7.97
CA PRO A 94 -8.70 14.53 9.14
C PRO A 94 -9.79 15.56 8.77
N GLY A 95 -10.96 15.43 9.40
CA GLY A 95 -12.09 16.34 9.17
C GLY A 95 -12.88 16.07 7.88
N ALA A 96 -12.52 15.04 7.09
CA ALA A 96 -13.29 14.60 5.94
C ALA A 96 -13.93 13.23 6.20
N LYS A 97 -14.88 12.85 5.35
CA LYS A 97 -15.43 11.49 5.36
C LYS A 97 -14.39 10.54 4.74
N THR A 98 -14.17 9.38 5.36
CA THR A 98 -13.35 8.32 4.79
C THR A 98 -13.87 7.89 3.42
N GLU A 99 -12.98 7.83 2.44
CA GLU A 99 -13.26 7.33 1.11
C GLU A 99 -12.77 5.88 1.03
N THR A 100 -13.60 4.99 0.50
CA THR A 100 -13.28 3.56 0.37
C THR A 100 -13.58 3.06 -1.02
N PHE A 101 -12.70 2.23 -1.57
CA PHE A 101 -12.91 1.55 -2.84
C PHE A 101 -12.40 0.11 -2.79
N GLN A 102 -13.01 -0.78 -3.57
CA GLN A 102 -12.63 -2.18 -3.63
C GLN A 102 -12.74 -2.71 -5.07
N PHE A 103 -11.89 -3.67 -5.41
CA PHE A 103 -11.95 -4.43 -6.66
C PHE A 103 -11.38 -5.85 -6.47
N ARG A 104 -11.86 -6.81 -7.26
CA ARG A 104 -11.42 -8.22 -7.23
C ARG A 104 -10.28 -8.52 -8.21
N ASP A 105 -10.17 -7.75 -9.28
CA ASP A 105 -9.28 -8.02 -10.41
C ASP A 105 -8.99 -6.70 -11.15
N ILE A 106 -7.80 -6.61 -11.73
CA ILE A 106 -7.38 -5.56 -12.68
C ILE A 106 -8.45 -5.33 -13.78
N SER A 107 -9.12 -6.40 -14.25
CA SER A 107 -10.16 -6.31 -15.30
C SER A 107 -11.43 -5.57 -14.85
N GLU A 108 -11.74 -5.54 -13.54
CA GLU A 108 -12.89 -4.80 -13.00
C GLU A 108 -12.66 -3.27 -13.00
N LYS A 109 -11.40 -2.84 -13.10
CA LYS A 109 -11.02 -1.43 -13.15
C LYS A 109 -11.39 -0.77 -14.49
N VAL A 110 -11.28 -1.50 -15.61
CA VAL A 110 -11.52 -0.98 -16.96
C VAL A 110 -13.00 -0.65 -17.22
N LYS A 111 -13.93 -1.22 -16.43
CA LYS A 111 -15.38 -0.97 -16.59
C LYS A 111 -15.88 0.32 -15.90
N LYS A 112 -15.02 1.06 -15.20
CA LYS A 112 -15.41 2.24 -14.39
C LYS A 112 -14.80 3.57 -14.85
N GLU A 113 -14.21 3.63 -16.04
CA GLU A 113 -13.89 4.92 -16.68
C GLU A 113 -14.96 5.23 -17.75
N PRO A 114 -15.53 6.45 -17.77
CA PRO A 114 -16.44 6.91 -18.82
C PRO A 114 -15.74 7.14 -20.17
#